data_AF-A0A838I099-F1
#
_entry.id   AF-A0A838I099-F1
#
_cell.length_a   1.000
_cell.length_b   1.000
_cell.length_c   1.000
_cell.angle_alpha   90.00
_cell.angle_beta   90.00
_cell.angle_gamma   90.00
#
_symmetry.space_group_name_H-M   'P 1'
#
loop_
_entity.id
_entity.type
_entity.pdbx_description
1 polymer ?
#
loop_
_entity_poly.entity_id
_entity_poly.type
_entity_poly.pdbx_seq_one_letter_code
_entity_poly.pdbx_strand_id
1 'polypeptide(L)'
;MPETTIAFLDALGRRVRQGSWDDQRVSTYRKAQEALGEGRWDAAAALGNYMVDEADVCFTLYRQWIADLNGFLKDRGVPAGDLAEVNDRIVGLLALPDGSPWQPRRQWDRFLTEVATFVRHCHREERDAAMAALDVMKETWRRCHDRDVDHTYGLMSEVQTRFGEAAIAEMYQRVLLPLFAWRYDKFDIDKHPWDEGLEVLLLVACEAMRGHLVGPERTGDFDLVETDDRFILRFDPCGSGQRTVRGDWIEGTPARMEPPYNWEVSREPHTWNHFTPGVCLYCSHCIILMEEMPIDRFGYPVRVIDPPVYPDTDPDPAVRQQCQWTMFKDPTAVPEEFYRRVGREKPAEFGSRAQGAGELPEVTGMPGAG
;
A
#
# COMPACT_ATOMS: atom_id res chain seq x y z
N MET A 1 -14.51 14.29 -20.38
CA MET A 1 -13.75 13.17 -19.81
C MET A 1 -14.71 12.01 -19.63
N PRO A 2 -14.31 10.74 -19.80
CA PRO A 2 -15.18 9.63 -19.44
C PRO A 2 -15.60 9.78 -17.98
N GLU A 3 -16.86 9.50 -17.70
CA GLU A 3 -17.44 9.63 -16.35
C GLU A 3 -16.86 8.53 -15.43
N THR A 4 -16.45 8.89 -14.22
CA THR A 4 -16.06 7.93 -13.18
C THR A 4 -17.25 7.03 -12.84
N THR A 5 -17.09 5.71 -12.95
CA THR A 5 -18.12 4.74 -12.60
C THR A 5 -17.62 3.75 -11.57
N ILE A 6 -18.54 3.15 -10.80
CA ILE A 6 -18.24 2.05 -9.88
C ILE A 6 -18.98 0.82 -10.41
N ALA A 7 -18.24 -0.23 -10.74
CA ALA A 7 -18.77 -1.44 -11.34
C ALA A 7 -18.12 -2.69 -10.73
N PHE A 8 -18.82 -3.82 -10.79
CA PHE A 8 -18.24 -5.11 -10.40
C PHE A 8 -17.28 -5.59 -11.51
N LEU A 9 -16.08 -6.02 -11.12
CA LEU A 9 -15.12 -6.62 -12.04
C LEU A 9 -14.90 -8.09 -11.68
N ASP A 10 -15.36 -8.99 -12.54
CA ASP A 10 -15.29 -10.44 -12.31
C ASP A 10 -13.87 -10.93 -12.04
N ALA A 11 -12.88 -10.37 -12.75
CA ALA A 11 -11.47 -10.71 -12.57
C ALA A 11 -10.95 -10.43 -11.14
N LEU A 12 -11.60 -9.53 -10.40
CA LEU A 12 -11.28 -9.20 -9.01
C LEU A 12 -12.33 -9.68 -8.00
N GLY A 13 -13.51 -10.12 -8.46
CA GLY A 13 -14.58 -10.62 -7.60
C GLY A 13 -15.21 -9.56 -6.70
N ARG A 14 -15.05 -8.27 -7.03
CA ARG A 14 -15.55 -7.14 -6.23
C ARG A 14 -15.78 -5.89 -7.08
N ARG A 15 -16.34 -4.86 -6.45
CA ARG A 15 -16.51 -3.54 -7.07
C ARG A 15 -15.16 -2.85 -7.24
N VAL A 16 -15.02 -2.12 -8.33
CA VAL A 16 -13.89 -1.23 -8.63
C VAL A 16 -14.40 0.07 -9.25
N ARG A 17 -13.62 1.13 -9.07
CA ARG A 17 -13.82 2.39 -9.76
C ARG A 17 -13.15 2.33 -11.12
N GLN A 18 -13.93 2.52 -12.17
CA GLN A 18 -13.51 2.55 -13.56
C GLN A 18 -13.49 3.99 -14.09
N GLY A 19 -12.74 4.20 -15.16
CA GLY A 19 -12.49 5.50 -15.80
C GLY A 19 -11.18 5.45 -16.58
N SER A 20 -10.82 6.56 -17.25
CA SER A 20 -9.50 6.69 -17.87
C SER A 20 -8.38 6.64 -16.84
N TRP A 21 -7.14 6.38 -17.25
CA TRP A 21 -5.99 6.47 -16.34
C TRP A 21 -5.81 7.87 -15.74
N ASP A 22 -6.13 8.91 -16.52
CA ASP A 22 -6.24 10.29 -16.03
C ASP A 22 -7.31 10.49 -14.94
N ASP A 23 -8.35 9.66 -14.93
CA ASP A 23 -9.37 9.68 -13.88
C ASP A 23 -8.88 8.91 -12.65
N GLN A 24 -8.19 7.78 -12.87
CA GLN A 24 -7.68 6.91 -11.81
C GLN A 24 -6.68 7.60 -10.89
N ARG A 25 -5.90 8.55 -11.42
CA ARG A 25 -4.92 9.33 -10.64
C ARG A 25 -5.53 10.39 -9.74
N VAL A 26 -6.81 10.74 -9.98
CA VAL A 26 -7.57 11.66 -9.13
C VAL A 26 -8.25 10.88 -8.01
N SER A 27 -8.07 11.33 -6.77
CA SER A 27 -8.60 10.64 -5.60
C SER A 27 -10.13 10.48 -5.61
N THR A 28 -10.62 9.43 -4.96
CA THR A 28 -12.07 9.24 -4.74
C THR A 28 -12.65 10.39 -3.90
N TYR A 29 -11.86 10.91 -2.96
CA TYR A 29 -12.19 12.11 -2.18
C TYR A 29 -12.45 13.32 -3.09
N ARG A 30 -11.51 13.66 -3.99
CA ARG A 30 -11.68 14.80 -4.90
C ARG A 30 -12.84 14.59 -5.88
N LYS A 31 -13.04 13.37 -6.38
CA LYS A 31 -14.21 13.04 -7.22
C LYS A 31 -15.53 13.22 -6.48
N ALA A 32 -15.59 12.89 -5.20
CA ALA A 32 -16.78 13.13 -4.39
C ALA A 32 -17.02 14.63 -4.20
N GLN A 33 -15.97 15.43 -3.97
CA GLN A 33 -16.08 16.90 -3.91
C GLN A 33 -16.60 17.51 -5.22
N GLU A 34 -16.04 17.09 -6.35
CA GLU A 34 -16.49 17.49 -7.70
C GLU A 34 -17.99 17.18 -7.90
N ALA A 35 -18.41 15.96 -7.56
CA ALA A 35 -19.79 15.54 -7.66
C ALA A 35 -20.74 16.38 -6.78
N LEU A 36 -20.35 16.71 -5.54
CA LEU A 36 -21.13 17.61 -4.67
C LEU A 36 -21.24 19.03 -5.24
N GLY A 37 -20.14 19.56 -5.79
CA GLY A 37 -20.08 20.88 -6.41
C GLY A 37 -21.00 20.99 -7.63
N GLU A 38 -21.13 19.91 -8.38
CA GLU A 38 -21.99 19.80 -9.57
C GLU A 38 -23.43 19.37 -9.25
N GLY A 39 -23.74 19.02 -8.00
CA GLY A 39 -25.07 18.54 -7.60
C GLY A 39 -25.38 17.11 -8.05
N ARG A 40 -24.35 16.31 -8.36
CA ARG A 40 -24.47 14.87 -8.69
C ARG A 40 -24.50 14.04 -7.40
N TRP A 41 -25.58 14.17 -6.63
CA TRP A 41 -25.71 13.62 -5.28
C TRP A 41 -25.54 12.10 -5.19
N ASP A 42 -26.15 11.35 -6.11
CA ASP A 42 -26.02 9.88 -6.13
C ASP A 42 -24.60 9.43 -6.45
N ALA A 43 -23.91 10.15 -7.34
CA ALA A 43 -22.51 9.88 -7.66
C ALA A 43 -21.62 10.18 -6.45
N ALA A 44 -21.85 11.30 -5.74
CA ALA A 44 -21.13 11.63 -4.52
C ALA A 44 -21.34 10.54 -3.44
N ALA A 45 -22.57 10.10 -3.20
CA ALA A 45 -22.88 9.02 -2.26
C ALA A 45 -22.22 7.68 -2.67
N ALA A 46 -22.23 7.33 -3.96
CA ALA A 46 -21.58 6.13 -4.46
C ALA A 46 -20.05 6.17 -4.22
N LEU A 47 -19.42 7.31 -4.48
CA LEU A 47 -17.98 7.52 -4.24
C LEU A 47 -17.64 7.46 -2.75
N GLY A 48 -18.47 8.05 -1.88
CA GLY A 48 -18.27 7.95 -0.42
C GLY A 48 -18.36 6.52 0.10
N ASN A 49 -19.30 5.72 -0.43
CA ASN A 49 -19.34 4.28 -0.13
C ASN A 49 -18.10 3.56 -0.68
N TYR A 50 -17.65 3.91 -1.88
CA TYR A 50 -16.49 3.27 -2.49
C TYR A 50 -15.18 3.55 -1.76
N MET A 51 -15.06 4.69 -1.07
CA MET A 51 -13.93 4.93 -0.16
C MET A 51 -13.83 3.86 0.95
N VAL A 52 -14.94 3.20 1.32
CA VAL A 52 -14.90 2.05 2.24
C VAL A 52 -14.22 0.86 1.57
N ASP A 53 -14.52 0.55 0.31
CA ASP A 53 -13.87 -0.55 -0.41
C ASP A 53 -12.35 -0.31 -0.52
N GLU A 54 -11.93 0.92 -0.82
CA GLU A 54 -10.50 1.27 -0.89
C GLU A 54 -9.81 1.18 0.48
N ALA A 55 -10.49 1.63 1.53
CA ALA A 55 -9.97 1.60 2.89
C ALA A 55 -9.93 0.17 3.46
N ASP A 56 -10.92 -0.66 3.15
CA ASP A 56 -11.05 -2.03 3.67
C ASP A 56 -9.90 -2.93 3.20
N VAL A 57 -9.45 -2.76 1.95
CA VAL A 57 -8.25 -3.43 1.43
C VAL A 57 -7.06 -3.20 2.34
N CYS A 58 -6.83 -1.96 2.78
CA CYS A 58 -5.72 -1.62 3.67
C CYS A 58 -5.99 -2.10 5.10
N PHE A 59 -7.19 -1.85 5.63
CA PHE A 59 -7.54 -2.16 7.01
C PHE A 59 -7.42 -3.68 7.29
N THR A 60 -7.99 -4.50 6.41
CA THR A 60 -7.96 -5.96 6.52
C THR A 60 -6.54 -6.50 6.34
N LEU A 61 -5.76 -5.93 5.41
CA LEU A 61 -4.34 -6.28 5.25
C LEU A 61 -3.55 -6.06 6.54
N TYR A 62 -3.71 -4.92 7.21
CA TYR A 62 -2.99 -4.64 8.45
C TYR A 62 -3.43 -5.52 9.62
N ARG A 63 -4.71 -5.92 9.70
CA ARG A 63 -5.14 -6.93 10.68
C ARG A 63 -4.36 -8.23 10.53
N GLN A 64 -4.19 -8.67 9.28
CA GLN A 64 -3.46 -9.88 8.95
C GLN A 64 -1.96 -9.72 9.25
N TRP A 65 -1.33 -8.67 8.74
CA TRP A 65 0.12 -8.46 8.89
C TRP A 65 0.54 -8.28 10.34
N ILE A 66 -0.21 -7.53 11.14
CA ILE A 66 0.11 -7.37 12.56
C ILE A 66 0.03 -8.73 13.28
N ALA A 67 -0.94 -9.57 12.94
CA ALA A 67 -1.03 -10.93 13.49
C ALA A 67 0.14 -11.82 13.03
N ASP A 68 0.52 -11.75 11.76
CA ASP A 68 1.61 -12.54 11.19
C ASP A 68 2.98 -12.14 11.73
N LEU A 69 3.22 -10.84 11.93
CA LEU A 69 4.44 -10.31 12.54
C LEU A 69 4.58 -10.77 13.99
N ASN A 70 3.49 -10.72 14.76
CA ASN A 70 3.45 -11.28 16.11
C ASN A 70 3.68 -12.80 16.10
N GLY A 71 3.09 -13.51 15.14
CA GLY A 71 3.31 -14.94 14.92
C GLY A 71 4.77 -15.25 14.60
N PHE A 72 5.41 -14.46 13.74
CA PHE A 72 6.83 -14.62 13.41
C PHE A 72 7.73 -14.43 14.65
N LEU A 73 7.53 -13.37 15.43
CA LEU A 73 8.29 -13.13 16.66
C LEU A 73 8.08 -14.27 17.67
N LYS A 74 6.84 -14.75 17.83
CA LYS A 74 6.51 -15.89 18.69
C LYS A 74 7.22 -17.17 18.24
N ASP A 75 7.20 -17.48 16.95
CA ASP A 75 7.82 -18.68 16.40
C ASP A 75 9.36 -18.64 16.49
N ARG A 76 9.94 -17.43 16.54
CA ARG A 76 11.35 -17.18 16.88
C ARG A 76 11.66 -17.22 18.38
N GLY A 77 10.68 -17.58 19.21
CA GLY A 77 10.87 -17.83 20.65
C GLY A 77 10.67 -16.62 21.56
N VAL A 78 10.12 -15.50 21.07
CA VAL A 78 9.79 -14.36 21.94
C VAL A 78 8.63 -14.74 22.87
N PRO A 79 8.79 -14.65 24.22
CA PRO A 79 7.74 -15.03 25.16
C PRO A 79 6.48 -14.17 25.01
N ALA A 80 5.32 -14.75 25.31
CA ALA A 80 4.04 -14.05 25.15
C ALA A 80 3.91 -12.75 25.99
N GLY A 81 4.51 -12.72 27.18
CA GLY A 81 4.53 -11.50 28.02
C GLY A 81 5.38 -10.38 27.39
N ASP A 82 6.55 -10.73 26.87
CA ASP A 82 7.44 -9.79 26.16
C ASP A 82 6.78 -9.29 24.86
N LEU A 83 6.10 -10.16 24.11
CA LEU A 83 5.30 -9.74 22.95
C LEU A 83 4.19 -8.75 23.32
N ALA A 84 3.50 -8.96 24.43
CA ALA A 84 2.48 -8.01 24.91
C ALA A 84 3.11 -6.65 25.23
N GLU A 85 4.23 -6.63 25.96
CA GLU A 85 4.96 -5.41 26.31
C GLU A 85 5.50 -4.67 25.07
N VAL A 86 5.99 -5.40 24.06
CA VAL A 86 6.39 -4.83 22.76
C VAL A 86 5.21 -4.12 22.08
N ASN A 87 4.06 -4.79 22.00
CA ASN A 87 2.86 -4.19 21.39
C ASN A 87 2.38 -2.99 22.19
N ASP A 88 2.32 -3.08 23.52
CA ASP A 88 1.90 -1.98 24.39
C ASP A 88 2.82 -0.76 24.24
N ARG A 89 4.14 -0.99 24.14
CA ARG A 89 5.13 0.06 23.88
C ARG A 89 4.90 0.72 22.52
N ILE A 90 4.73 -0.08 21.46
CA ILE A 90 4.48 0.45 20.11
C ILE A 90 3.17 1.25 20.10
N VAL A 91 2.07 0.64 20.52
CA VAL A 91 0.72 1.25 20.54
C VAL A 91 0.66 2.48 21.43
N GLY A 92 1.43 2.52 22.53
CA GLY A 92 1.56 3.69 23.40
C GLY A 92 2.10 4.94 22.69
N LEU A 93 2.85 4.77 21.60
CA LEU A 93 3.36 5.88 20.77
C LEU A 93 2.36 6.33 19.68
N LEU A 94 1.22 5.65 19.54
CA LEU A 94 0.27 5.82 18.43
C LEU A 94 -1.01 6.55 18.81
N ALA A 95 -1.00 7.23 19.96
CA ALA A 95 -2.14 8.01 20.42
C ALA A 95 -2.68 8.95 19.32
N LEU A 96 -3.99 9.13 19.32
CA LEU A 96 -4.65 10.07 18.42
C LEU A 96 -4.33 11.51 18.84
N PRO A 97 -4.52 12.51 17.95
CA PRO A 97 -4.18 13.91 18.28
C PRO A 97 -4.93 14.47 19.50
N ASP A 98 -6.07 13.88 19.86
CA ASP A 98 -6.84 14.22 21.06
C ASP A 98 -6.34 13.51 22.34
N GLY A 99 -5.23 12.77 22.25
CA GLY A 99 -4.63 12.00 23.34
C GLY A 99 -5.31 10.66 23.62
N SER A 100 -6.37 10.30 22.89
CA SER A 100 -7.04 9.02 23.09
C SER A 100 -6.19 7.83 22.59
N PRO A 101 -6.24 6.68 23.27
CA PRO A 101 -5.44 5.52 22.90
C PRO A 101 -5.87 4.95 21.55
N TRP A 102 -4.90 4.43 20.80
CA TRP A 102 -5.16 3.79 19.52
C TRP A 102 -6.00 2.51 19.70
N GLN A 103 -7.15 2.46 19.01
CA GLN A 103 -8.05 1.31 19.01
C GLN A 103 -8.57 1.08 17.57
N PRO A 104 -8.00 0.13 16.82
CA PRO A 104 -8.23 0.00 15.38
C PRO A 104 -9.70 -0.25 15.02
N ARG A 105 -10.35 -1.21 15.68
CA ARG A 105 -11.76 -1.54 15.40
C ARG A 105 -12.71 -0.39 15.71
N ARG A 106 -12.47 0.33 16.81
CA ARG A 106 -13.28 1.50 17.17
C ARG A 106 -13.17 2.62 16.12
N GLN A 107 -11.97 2.83 15.58
CA GLN A 107 -11.75 3.85 14.57
C GLN A 107 -12.28 3.45 13.19
N TRP A 108 -12.23 2.16 12.86
CA TRP A 108 -12.94 1.61 11.71
C TRP A 108 -14.46 1.81 11.81
N ASP A 109 -15.08 1.42 12.93
CA ASP A 109 -16.53 1.58 13.14
C ASP A 109 -16.96 3.06 13.07
N ARG A 110 -16.11 3.95 13.59
CA ARG A 110 -16.30 5.40 13.47
C ARG A 110 -16.26 5.85 12.02
N PHE A 111 -15.27 5.42 11.24
CA PHE A 111 -15.16 5.74 9.82
C PHE A 111 -16.41 5.28 9.06
N LEU A 112 -16.89 4.05 9.27
CA LEU A 112 -18.12 3.54 8.66
C LEU A 112 -19.36 4.38 9.01
N THR A 113 -19.46 4.81 10.27
CA THR A 113 -20.55 5.67 10.75
C THR A 113 -20.52 7.06 10.10
N GLU A 114 -19.32 7.61 9.90
CA GLU A 114 -19.11 8.90 9.26
C GLU A 114 -19.40 8.82 7.75
N VAL A 115 -19.06 7.71 7.08
CA VAL A 115 -19.48 7.44 5.68
C VAL A 115 -21.00 7.39 5.57
N ALA A 116 -21.70 6.67 6.47
CA ALA A 116 -23.15 6.64 6.46
C ALA A 116 -23.78 8.04 6.69
N THR A 117 -23.11 8.88 7.48
CA THR A 117 -23.50 10.28 7.69
C THR A 117 -23.30 11.12 6.44
N PHE A 118 -22.16 11.00 5.78
CA PHE A 118 -21.89 11.64 4.49
C PHE A 118 -22.94 11.28 3.43
N VAL A 119 -23.22 9.99 3.26
CA VAL A 119 -24.22 9.47 2.30
C VAL A 119 -25.61 10.04 2.62
N ARG A 120 -25.99 10.11 3.90
CA ARG A 120 -27.25 10.74 4.32
C ARG A 120 -27.32 12.22 3.94
N HIS A 121 -26.25 12.98 4.10
CA HIS A 121 -26.22 14.39 3.67
C HIS A 121 -26.30 14.53 2.15
N CYS A 122 -25.68 13.63 1.38
CA CYS A 122 -25.81 13.58 -0.08
C CYS A 122 -27.28 13.40 -0.51
N HIS A 123 -27.99 12.42 0.04
CA HIS A 123 -29.40 12.16 -0.31
C HIS A 123 -30.38 13.25 0.17
N ARG A 124 -29.96 14.10 1.11
CA ARG A 124 -30.72 15.29 1.54
C ARG A 124 -30.33 16.55 0.76
N GLU A 125 -29.37 16.43 -0.16
CA GLU A 125 -28.84 17.53 -0.98
C GLU A 125 -28.24 18.66 -0.12
N GLU A 126 -27.73 18.33 1.06
CA GLU A 126 -27.16 19.26 2.03
C GLU A 126 -25.67 19.49 1.72
N ARG A 127 -25.37 20.24 0.65
CA ARG A 127 -24.00 20.42 0.11
C ARG A 127 -22.92 20.65 1.17
N ASP A 128 -23.09 21.67 1.99
CA ASP A 128 -22.05 22.10 2.95
C ASP A 128 -21.86 21.06 4.06
N ALA A 129 -22.94 20.43 4.50
CA ALA A 129 -22.89 19.36 5.49
C ALA A 129 -22.25 18.08 4.92
N ALA A 130 -22.53 17.75 3.65
CA ALA A 130 -21.89 16.64 2.95
C ALA A 130 -20.38 16.90 2.77
N MET A 131 -19.98 18.12 2.39
CA MET A 131 -18.56 18.48 2.26
C MET A 131 -17.83 18.36 3.60
N ALA A 132 -18.41 18.88 4.68
CA ALA A 132 -17.83 18.76 6.01
C ALA A 132 -17.76 17.29 6.49
N ALA A 133 -18.78 16.48 6.22
CA ALA A 133 -18.78 15.06 6.56
C ALA A 133 -17.72 14.26 5.77
N LEU A 134 -17.48 14.62 4.50
CA LEU A 134 -16.44 14.04 3.66
C LEU A 134 -15.04 14.31 4.23
N ASP A 135 -14.78 15.52 4.69
CA ASP A 135 -13.50 15.88 5.33
C ASP A 135 -13.28 15.09 6.62
N VAL A 136 -14.32 14.98 7.44
CA VAL A 136 -14.27 14.22 8.70
C VAL A 136 -13.98 12.74 8.45
N MET A 137 -14.72 12.08 7.54
CA MET A 137 -14.53 10.65 7.30
C MET A 137 -13.15 10.37 6.69
N LYS A 138 -12.65 11.23 5.78
CA LYS A 138 -11.29 11.13 5.23
C LYS A 138 -10.25 11.20 6.34
N GLU A 139 -10.41 12.12 7.29
CA GLU A 139 -9.44 12.35 8.35
C GLU A 139 -9.45 11.22 9.38
N THR A 140 -10.64 10.66 9.69
CA THR A 140 -10.75 9.45 10.50
C THR A 140 -10.05 8.28 9.82
N TRP A 141 -10.25 8.08 8.51
CA TRP A 141 -9.56 7.03 7.77
C TRP A 141 -8.04 7.23 7.75
N ARG A 142 -7.56 8.46 7.45
CA ARG A 142 -6.13 8.78 7.46
C ARG A 142 -5.47 8.41 8.79
N ARG A 143 -6.10 8.81 9.89
CA ARG A 143 -5.60 8.48 11.23
C ARG A 143 -5.61 6.98 11.46
N CYS A 144 -6.68 6.29 11.06
CA CYS A 144 -6.79 4.84 11.18
C CYS A 144 -5.64 4.13 10.46
N HIS A 145 -5.50 4.43 9.17
CA HIS A 145 -4.46 3.94 8.29
C HIS A 145 -3.05 4.20 8.84
N ASP A 146 -2.75 5.44 9.25
CA ASP A 146 -1.39 5.82 9.64
C ASP A 146 -0.91 5.09 10.90
N ARG A 147 -1.80 4.86 11.87
CA ARG A 147 -1.47 4.07 13.06
C ARG A 147 -1.25 2.60 12.73
N ASP A 148 -1.99 2.06 11.77
CA ASP A 148 -1.79 0.67 11.35
C ASP A 148 -0.48 0.45 10.61
N VAL A 149 -0.10 1.39 9.74
CA VAL A 149 1.25 1.42 9.15
C VAL A 149 2.30 1.49 10.25
N ASP A 150 2.15 2.39 11.21
CA ASP A 150 3.13 2.60 12.27
C ASP A 150 3.24 1.40 13.21
N HIS A 151 2.13 0.73 13.56
CA HIS A 151 2.15 -0.50 14.36
C HIS A 151 2.88 -1.62 13.61
N THR A 152 2.56 -1.79 12.33
CA THR A 152 3.23 -2.74 11.44
C THR A 152 4.73 -2.46 11.39
N TYR A 153 5.12 -1.20 11.19
CA TYR A 153 6.54 -0.81 11.11
C TYR A 153 7.26 -1.03 12.45
N GLY A 154 6.64 -0.67 13.58
CA GLY A 154 7.21 -0.89 14.91
C GLY A 154 7.52 -2.38 15.17
N LEU A 155 6.65 -3.28 14.71
CA LEU A 155 6.89 -4.73 14.81
C LEU A 155 8.03 -5.19 13.88
N MET A 156 8.13 -4.64 12.66
CA MET A 156 9.27 -4.91 11.76
C MET A 156 10.59 -4.41 12.38
N SER A 157 10.56 -3.24 13.02
CA SER A 157 11.70 -2.73 13.78
C SER A 157 12.09 -3.68 14.91
N GLU A 158 11.12 -4.23 15.63
CA GLU A 158 11.39 -5.22 16.69
C GLU A 158 12.06 -6.49 16.14
N VAL A 159 11.63 -6.96 14.96
CA VAL A 159 12.26 -8.09 14.26
C VAL A 159 13.73 -7.79 14.00
N GLN A 160 14.05 -6.64 13.42
CA GLN A 160 15.44 -6.26 13.15
C GLN A 160 16.26 -6.10 14.43
N THR A 161 15.73 -5.40 15.45
CA THR A 161 16.42 -5.20 16.73
C THR A 161 16.83 -6.52 17.38
N ARG A 162 15.97 -7.54 17.32
CA ARG A 162 16.23 -8.83 17.98
C ARG A 162 17.06 -9.78 17.14
N PHE A 163 16.86 -9.79 15.83
CA PHE A 163 17.32 -10.87 14.97
C PHE A 163 18.18 -10.40 13.77
N GLY A 164 18.41 -9.09 13.63
CA GLY A 164 19.18 -8.49 12.55
C GLY A 164 18.43 -8.39 11.22
N GLU A 165 19.07 -7.78 10.23
CA GLU A 165 18.47 -7.48 8.91
C GLU A 165 18.16 -8.74 8.08
N ALA A 166 18.89 -9.84 8.28
CA ALA A 166 18.59 -11.12 7.62
C ALA A 166 17.19 -11.64 7.96
N ALA A 167 16.70 -11.39 9.19
CA ALA A 167 15.38 -11.83 9.61
C ALA A 167 14.23 -11.08 8.91
N ILE A 168 14.49 -9.91 8.32
CA ILE A 168 13.47 -9.13 7.57
C ILE A 168 13.06 -9.88 6.29
N ALA A 169 14.03 -10.43 5.56
CA ALA A 169 13.72 -11.24 4.37
C ALA A 169 12.89 -12.49 4.75
N GLU A 170 13.29 -13.20 5.80
CA GLU A 170 12.58 -14.40 6.29
C GLU A 170 11.17 -14.08 6.80
N MET A 171 11.01 -12.96 7.50
CA MET A 171 9.70 -12.46 7.93
C MET A 171 8.80 -12.20 6.72
N TYR A 172 9.30 -11.54 5.67
CA TYR A 172 8.50 -11.29 4.48
C TYR A 172 8.15 -12.55 3.70
N GLN A 173 9.02 -13.56 3.67
CA GLN A 173 8.66 -14.88 3.12
C GLN A 173 7.42 -15.46 3.81
N ARG A 174 7.28 -15.30 5.14
CA ARG A 174 6.06 -15.71 5.86
C ARG A 174 4.85 -14.84 5.52
N VAL A 175 5.01 -13.51 5.58
CA VAL A 175 3.91 -12.55 5.48
C VAL A 175 3.36 -12.45 4.05
N LEU A 176 4.21 -12.59 3.03
CA LEU A 176 3.86 -12.32 1.64
C LEU A 176 3.53 -13.58 0.84
N LEU A 177 4.05 -14.75 1.18
CA LEU A 177 3.86 -15.95 0.37
C LEU A 177 2.37 -16.32 0.15
N PRO A 178 1.47 -16.25 1.15
CA PRO A 178 0.04 -16.49 0.90
C PRO A 178 -0.58 -15.48 -0.08
N LEU A 179 -0.21 -14.21 0.04
CA LEU A 179 -0.67 -13.15 -0.86
C LEU A 179 -0.14 -13.36 -2.28
N PHE A 180 1.14 -13.72 -2.42
CA PHE A 180 1.77 -14.00 -3.70
C PHE A 180 1.11 -15.20 -4.39
N ALA A 181 0.94 -16.31 -3.67
CA ALA A 181 0.32 -17.53 -4.18
C ALA A 181 -1.11 -17.31 -4.69
N TRP A 182 -1.91 -16.52 -3.98
CA TRP A 182 -3.29 -16.24 -4.37
C TRP A 182 -3.43 -15.19 -5.49
N ARG A 183 -2.60 -14.13 -5.46
CA ARG A 183 -2.83 -12.93 -6.28
C ARG A 183 -1.99 -12.86 -7.55
N TYR A 184 -0.82 -13.49 -7.59
CA TYR A 184 0.17 -13.24 -8.64
C TYR A 184 0.21 -14.32 -9.74
N ASP A 185 -0.52 -15.44 -9.61
CA ASP A 185 -0.66 -16.42 -10.71
C ASP A 185 -1.26 -15.79 -11.98
N LYS A 186 -2.12 -14.77 -11.82
CA LYS A 186 -2.72 -13.97 -12.91
C LYS A 186 -1.71 -13.21 -13.76
N PHE A 187 -0.47 -13.07 -13.29
CA PHE A 187 0.59 -12.35 -13.99
C PHE A 187 1.57 -13.27 -14.69
N ASP A 188 1.31 -14.57 -14.71
CA ASP A 188 2.08 -15.54 -15.47
C ASP A 188 1.67 -15.55 -16.94
N ILE A 189 2.57 -15.11 -17.83
CA ILE A 189 2.33 -15.08 -19.27
C ILE A 189 2.14 -16.47 -19.91
N ASP A 190 2.52 -17.55 -19.22
CA ASP A 190 2.22 -18.91 -19.69
C ASP A 190 0.74 -19.29 -19.50
N LYS A 191 0.03 -18.60 -18.61
CA LYS A 191 -1.35 -18.91 -18.21
C LYS A 191 -2.35 -17.84 -18.65
N HIS A 192 -1.94 -16.57 -18.66
CA HIS A 192 -2.82 -15.43 -18.88
C HIS A 192 -2.19 -14.41 -19.86
N PRO A 193 -3.00 -13.74 -20.71
CA PRO A 193 -2.53 -12.61 -21.49
C PRO A 193 -2.02 -11.46 -20.60
N TRP A 194 -0.85 -10.90 -20.93
CA TRP A 194 -0.25 -9.84 -20.12
C TRP A 194 -1.04 -8.54 -20.13
N ASP A 195 -1.69 -8.19 -21.24
CA ASP A 195 -2.50 -6.98 -21.36
C ASP A 195 -3.67 -6.95 -20.37
N GLU A 196 -4.39 -8.07 -20.23
CA GLU A 196 -5.41 -8.24 -19.19
C GLU A 196 -4.81 -8.18 -17.78
N GLY A 197 -3.68 -8.85 -17.57
CA GLY A 197 -2.95 -8.83 -16.29
C GLY A 197 -2.49 -7.42 -15.89
N LEU A 198 -1.97 -6.66 -16.85
CA LEU A 198 -1.49 -5.29 -16.67
C LEU A 198 -2.62 -4.34 -16.33
N GLU A 199 -3.78 -4.45 -17.00
CA GLU A 199 -4.96 -3.64 -16.66
C GLU A 199 -5.41 -3.90 -15.22
N VAL A 200 -5.50 -5.17 -14.81
CA VAL A 200 -5.82 -5.54 -13.43
C VAL A 200 -4.77 -5.00 -12.46
N LEU A 201 -3.48 -5.13 -12.80
CA LEU A 201 -2.37 -4.64 -11.97
C LEU A 201 -2.44 -3.12 -11.77
N LEU A 202 -2.75 -2.35 -12.82
CA LEU A 202 -2.90 -0.90 -12.76
C LEU A 202 -4.11 -0.49 -11.92
N LEU A 203 -5.27 -1.13 -12.13
CA LEU A 203 -6.48 -0.85 -11.35
C LEU A 203 -6.24 -1.05 -9.86
N VAL A 204 -5.66 -2.18 -9.47
CA VAL A 204 -5.39 -2.46 -8.05
C VAL A 204 -4.24 -1.61 -7.49
N ALA A 205 -3.28 -1.19 -8.32
CA ALA A 205 -2.25 -0.24 -7.90
C ALA A 205 -2.84 1.13 -7.57
N CYS A 206 -3.66 1.66 -8.48
CA CYS A 206 -4.32 2.96 -8.31
C CYS A 206 -5.26 2.95 -7.09
N GLU A 207 -6.07 1.90 -6.95
CA GLU A 207 -6.98 1.76 -5.82
C GLU A 207 -6.26 1.65 -4.49
N ALA A 208 -5.22 0.81 -4.39
CA ALA A 208 -4.43 0.68 -3.17
C ALA A 208 -3.84 2.05 -2.77
N MET A 209 -3.29 2.80 -3.72
CA MET A 209 -2.68 4.11 -3.42
C MET A 209 -3.70 5.18 -3.02
N ARG A 210 -4.93 5.14 -3.55
CA ARG A 210 -6.03 5.96 -3.02
C ARG A 210 -6.40 5.56 -1.59
N GLY A 211 -6.48 4.26 -1.30
CA GLY A 211 -6.69 3.72 0.04
C GLY A 211 -5.59 4.11 1.03
N HIS A 212 -4.33 4.16 0.60
CA HIS A 212 -3.20 4.65 1.39
C HIS A 212 -3.19 6.19 1.56
N LEU A 213 -4.10 6.90 0.90
CA LEU A 213 -4.19 8.36 0.89
C LEU A 213 -2.86 9.02 0.53
N VAL A 214 -2.26 8.62 -0.59
CA VAL A 214 -1.02 9.24 -1.11
C VAL A 214 -1.18 10.74 -1.39
N GLY A 215 -0.05 11.43 -1.53
CA GLY A 215 -0.01 12.87 -1.85
C GLY A 215 0.12 13.75 -0.61
N PRO A 216 0.51 15.03 -0.77
CA PRO A 216 0.93 15.87 0.35
C PRO A 216 -0.24 16.23 1.28
N GLU A 217 -1.44 16.41 0.75
CA GLU A 217 -2.67 16.65 1.54
C GLU A 217 -3.30 15.36 2.07
N ARG A 218 -2.71 14.20 1.74
CA ARG A 218 -3.20 12.86 2.10
C ARG A 218 -4.66 12.66 1.66
N THR A 219 -4.94 13.00 0.40
CA THR A 219 -6.25 12.83 -0.25
C THR A 219 -6.30 11.60 -1.15
N GLY A 220 -5.17 11.03 -1.54
CA GLY A 220 -5.07 9.89 -2.46
C GLY A 220 -4.77 10.27 -3.91
N ASP A 221 -4.37 11.51 -4.18
CA ASP A 221 -4.01 11.98 -5.52
C ASP A 221 -2.55 11.66 -5.83
N PHE A 222 -2.26 11.27 -7.07
CA PHE A 222 -0.92 10.90 -7.50
C PHE A 222 -0.66 11.25 -8.96
N ASP A 223 0.59 11.16 -9.38
CA ASP A 223 0.96 11.30 -10.79
C ASP A 223 0.90 9.94 -11.47
N LEU A 224 0.30 9.91 -12.66
CA LEU A 224 0.31 8.76 -13.55
C LEU A 224 0.76 9.25 -14.92
N VAL A 225 1.87 8.70 -15.41
CA VAL A 225 2.41 8.98 -16.73
C VAL A 225 2.36 7.70 -17.56
N GLU A 226 1.65 7.77 -18.67
CA GLU A 226 1.69 6.73 -19.70
C GLU A 226 2.70 7.10 -20.78
N THR A 227 3.54 6.15 -21.15
CA THR A 227 4.51 6.25 -22.26
C THR A 227 4.27 5.11 -23.25
N ASP A 228 5.03 5.07 -24.33
CA ASP A 228 4.88 4.05 -25.37
C ASP A 228 5.11 2.63 -24.83
N ASP A 229 6.04 2.44 -23.88
CA ASP A 229 6.47 1.13 -23.36
C ASP A 229 6.08 0.84 -21.91
N ARG A 230 5.60 1.84 -21.14
CA ARG A 230 5.33 1.67 -19.70
C ARG A 230 4.35 2.69 -19.11
N PHE A 231 3.83 2.34 -17.95
CA PHE A 231 3.13 3.23 -17.02
C PHE A 231 4.04 3.55 -15.83
N ILE A 232 4.00 4.80 -15.38
CA ILE A 232 4.77 5.28 -14.23
C ILE A 232 3.81 5.96 -13.27
N LEU A 233 3.74 5.47 -12.03
CA LEU A 233 2.98 6.09 -10.94
C LEU A 233 3.98 6.72 -9.96
N ARG A 234 3.75 7.95 -9.51
CA ARG A 234 4.58 8.63 -8.50
C ARG A 234 3.75 9.15 -7.34
N PHE A 235 4.28 8.99 -6.14
CA PHE A 235 3.61 9.32 -4.88
C PHE A 235 4.51 10.22 -4.05
N ASP A 236 3.94 11.29 -3.49
CA ASP A 236 4.70 12.27 -2.72
C ASP A 236 3.88 12.86 -1.55
N PRO A 237 3.97 12.28 -0.34
CA PRO A 237 4.59 10.98 -0.06
C PRO A 237 3.69 9.81 -0.51
N CYS A 238 4.25 8.60 -0.63
CA CYS A 238 3.41 7.43 -0.40
C CYS A 238 2.96 7.40 1.08
N GLY A 239 1.67 7.16 1.33
CA GLY A 239 1.07 7.31 2.67
C GLY A 239 1.55 6.31 3.73
N SER A 240 2.41 5.38 3.33
CA SER A 240 2.98 4.33 4.17
C SER A 240 4.50 4.52 4.35
N GLY A 241 5.33 3.82 3.57
CA GLY A 241 6.78 3.79 3.76
C GLY A 241 7.47 5.15 3.64
N GLN A 242 7.04 6.00 2.70
CA GLN A 242 7.60 7.33 2.56
C GLN A 242 7.22 8.23 3.74
N ARG A 243 5.94 8.20 4.17
CA ARG A 243 5.51 8.88 5.39
C ARG A 243 6.32 8.42 6.60
N THR A 244 6.69 7.13 6.67
CA THR A 244 7.54 6.62 7.74
C THR A 244 8.94 7.25 7.74
N VAL A 245 9.59 7.38 6.58
CA VAL A 245 10.96 7.94 6.50
C VAL A 245 11.03 9.47 6.50
N ARG A 246 9.95 10.14 6.11
CA ARG A 246 9.84 11.60 6.08
C ARG A 246 9.28 12.18 7.38
N GLY A 247 8.41 11.42 8.05
CA GLY A 247 7.50 11.94 9.07
C GLY A 247 6.14 12.34 8.47
N ASP A 248 5.22 12.72 9.36
CA ASP A 248 3.89 13.20 8.98
C ASP A 248 3.79 14.70 9.27
N TRP A 249 3.83 15.51 8.21
CA TRP A 249 3.73 16.96 8.32
C TRP A 249 2.32 17.45 8.69
N ILE A 250 1.28 16.65 8.47
CA ILE A 250 -0.10 17.01 8.85
C ILE A 250 -0.25 16.96 10.37
N GLU A 251 0.27 15.91 11.02
CA GLU A 251 0.25 15.78 12.48
C GLU A 251 1.51 16.34 13.17
N GLY A 252 2.50 16.80 12.40
CA GLY A 252 3.76 17.33 12.94
C GLY A 252 4.60 16.28 13.65
N THR A 253 4.55 15.01 13.21
CA THR A 253 5.34 13.93 13.81
C THR A 253 6.61 13.67 12.99
N PRO A 254 7.76 13.39 13.64
CA PRO A 254 9.02 13.20 12.93
C PRO A 254 9.07 11.86 12.18
N ALA A 255 10.13 11.66 11.40
CA ALA A 255 10.44 10.36 10.82
C ALA A 255 10.48 9.29 11.92
N ARG A 256 10.06 8.06 11.63
CA ARG A 256 9.99 7.01 12.67
C ARG A 256 11.35 6.51 13.15
N MET A 257 12.43 6.92 12.49
CA MET A 257 13.81 6.69 12.94
C MET A 257 14.23 7.69 14.04
N GLU A 258 13.44 8.74 14.28
CA GLU A 258 13.73 9.79 15.26
C GLU A 258 12.88 9.62 16.53
N PRO A 259 13.26 10.27 17.66
CA PRO A 259 12.45 10.27 18.87
C PRO A 259 11.03 10.79 18.61
N PRO A 260 9.99 10.23 19.26
CA PRO A 260 10.06 9.22 20.32
C PRO A 260 10.12 7.77 19.82
N TYR A 261 10.04 7.53 18.51
CA TYR A 261 9.91 6.20 17.92
C TYR A 261 11.23 5.43 17.96
N ASN A 262 12.31 6.02 17.43
CA ASN A 262 13.64 5.41 17.33
C ASN A 262 13.60 4.00 16.70
N TRP A 263 12.75 3.82 15.68
CA TRP A 263 12.61 2.55 14.99
C TRP A 263 13.71 2.35 13.95
N GLU A 264 13.92 1.09 13.62
CA GLU A 264 14.99 0.65 12.74
C GLU A 264 14.72 0.96 11.27
N VAL A 265 15.80 1.02 10.50
CA VAL A 265 15.83 1.14 9.03
C VAL A 265 16.94 0.23 8.52
N SER A 266 16.91 -0.16 7.24
CA SER A 266 18.02 -0.95 6.69
C SER A 266 19.33 -0.17 6.73
N ARG A 267 20.41 -0.84 7.12
CA ARG A 267 21.76 -0.27 7.27
C ARG A 267 22.76 -0.99 6.37
N GLU A 268 22.49 -2.23 5.99
CA GLU A 268 23.38 -3.03 5.16
C GLU A 268 22.81 -3.24 3.75
N PRO A 269 23.67 -3.47 2.73
CA PRO A 269 23.22 -3.82 1.39
C PRO A 269 22.57 -5.22 1.35
N HIS A 270 21.34 -5.30 0.84
CA HIS A 270 20.60 -6.54 0.64
C HIS A 270 19.83 -6.51 -0.69
N THR A 271 19.43 -7.67 -1.22
CA THR A 271 18.63 -7.70 -2.45
C THR A 271 17.29 -6.96 -2.28
N TRP A 272 16.68 -7.08 -1.11
CA TRP A 272 15.36 -6.53 -0.78
C TRP A 272 15.36 -5.03 -0.48
N ASN A 273 16.52 -4.37 -0.48
CA ASN A 273 16.66 -2.92 -0.42
C ASN A 273 17.44 -2.34 -1.61
N HIS A 274 17.51 -3.07 -2.72
CA HIS A 274 18.32 -2.70 -3.89
C HIS A 274 19.80 -2.45 -3.58
N PHE A 275 20.34 -3.17 -2.60
CA PHE A 275 21.68 -2.97 -2.04
C PHE A 275 21.93 -1.52 -1.56
N THR A 276 20.86 -0.81 -1.21
CA THR A 276 20.86 0.60 -0.82
C THR A 276 20.42 0.75 0.63
N PRO A 277 21.35 1.02 1.57
CA PRO A 277 21.00 1.35 2.95
C PRO A 277 20.03 2.53 3.04
N GLY A 278 19.18 2.53 4.06
CA GLY A 278 18.19 3.58 4.31
C GLY A 278 16.81 3.32 3.70
N VAL A 279 16.64 2.29 2.88
CA VAL A 279 15.29 1.84 2.48
C VAL A 279 14.55 1.36 3.72
N CYS A 280 13.32 1.84 3.88
CA CYS A 280 12.49 1.57 5.04
C CYS A 280 12.05 0.10 5.09
N LEU A 281 11.93 -0.48 6.29
CA LEU A 281 11.60 -1.91 6.43
C LEU A 281 10.26 -2.27 5.81
N TYR A 282 9.29 -1.36 5.88
CA TYR A 282 8.02 -1.50 5.18
C TYR A 282 8.21 -1.47 3.66
N CYS A 283 9.05 -0.59 3.13
CA CYS A 283 9.27 -0.42 1.68
C CYS A 283 9.83 -1.70 1.04
N SER A 284 10.60 -2.50 1.79
CA SER A 284 11.15 -3.78 1.32
C SER A 284 10.06 -4.77 0.87
N HIS A 285 8.84 -4.70 1.41
CA HIS A 285 7.74 -5.58 0.95
C HIS A 285 7.41 -5.33 -0.53
N CYS A 286 7.48 -4.07 -0.99
CA CYS A 286 7.23 -3.73 -2.38
C CYS A 286 8.29 -4.37 -3.27
N ILE A 287 9.57 -4.29 -2.88
CA ILE A 287 10.67 -4.89 -3.66
C ILE A 287 10.53 -6.41 -3.70
N ILE A 288 10.32 -7.04 -2.56
CA ILE A 288 10.22 -8.51 -2.47
C ILE A 288 9.00 -9.02 -3.27
N LEU A 289 7.83 -8.43 -3.05
CA LEU A 289 6.59 -8.89 -3.67
C LEU A 289 6.50 -8.60 -5.16
N MET A 290 7.06 -7.48 -5.62
CA MET A 290 6.86 -6.99 -6.98
C MET A 290 8.05 -7.22 -7.92
N GLU A 291 9.25 -7.41 -7.36
CA GLU A 291 10.46 -7.66 -8.13
C GLU A 291 11.03 -9.05 -7.83
N GLU A 292 11.43 -9.34 -6.60
CA GLU A 292 12.14 -10.60 -6.30
C GLU A 292 11.29 -11.84 -6.58
N MET A 293 10.14 -11.98 -5.91
CA MET A 293 9.28 -13.16 -6.08
C MET A 293 8.81 -13.36 -7.53
N PRO A 294 8.37 -12.31 -8.26
CA PRO A 294 8.03 -12.44 -9.67
C PRO A 294 9.21 -12.75 -10.59
N ILE A 295 10.39 -12.17 -10.37
CA ILE A 295 11.57 -12.51 -11.17
C ILE A 295 11.92 -13.99 -10.96
N ASP A 296 11.98 -14.43 -9.71
CA ASP A 296 12.33 -15.81 -9.38
C ASP A 296 11.28 -16.81 -9.91
N ARG A 297 10.02 -16.39 -10.11
CA ARG A 297 8.93 -17.25 -10.61
C ARG A 297 8.69 -17.17 -12.11
N PHE A 298 8.68 -15.98 -12.70
CA PHE A 298 8.25 -15.72 -14.07
C PHE A 298 9.40 -15.22 -14.96
N GLY A 299 10.54 -14.85 -14.38
CA GLY A 299 11.66 -14.27 -15.10
C GLY A 299 11.53 -12.77 -15.34
N TYR A 300 10.56 -12.08 -14.73
CA TYR A 300 10.40 -10.63 -14.82
C TYR A 300 9.75 -10.04 -13.57
N PRO A 301 10.05 -8.78 -13.21
CA PRO A 301 9.29 -8.06 -12.20
C PRO A 301 7.90 -7.71 -12.77
N VAL A 302 6.84 -7.86 -11.97
CA VAL A 302 5.51 -7.35 -12.40
C VAL A 302 5.42 -5.84 -12.24
N ARG A 303 6.20 -5.27 -11.33
CA ARG A 303 6.32 -3.82 -11.11
C ARG A 303 7.72 -3.53 -10.56
N VAL A 304 8.39 -2.57 -11.18
CA VAL A 304 9.66 -2.01 -10.74
C VAL A 304 9.38 -0.92 -9.70
N ILE A 305 10.03 -0.99 -8.53
CA ILE A 305 9.83 -0.06 -7.42
C ILE A 305 11.04 0.85 -7.28
N ASP A 306 10.84 2.15 -7.12
CA ASP A 306 11.87 3.06 -6.66
C ASP A 306 11.38 3.64 -5.32
N PRO A 307 11.78 3.05 -4.19
CA PRO A 307 11.37 3.53 -2.88
C PRO A 307 12.20 4.75 -2.46
N PRO A 308 11.65 5.63 -1.61
CA PRO A 308 12.46 6.64 -0.94
C PRO A 308 13.40 6.01 0.09
N VAL A 309 14.48 6.72 0.38
CA VAL A 309 15.55 6.32 1.30
C VAL A 309 15.64 7.34 2.44
N TYR A 310 15.76 6.86 3.68
CA TYR A 310 16.00 7.71 4.84
C TYR A 310 17.43 8.28 4.83
N PRO A 311 17.64 9.57 5.16
CA PRO A 311 16.62 10.58 5.49
C PRO A 311 15.93 11.19 4.26
N ASP A 312 14.61 11.41 4.36
CA ASP A 312 13.81 12.16 3.37
C ASP A 312 13.23 13.42 4.05
N THR A 313 14.09 14.40 4.36
CA THR A 313 13.72 15.56 5.20
C THR A 313 13.60 16.89 4.45
N ASP A 314 13.93 16.93 3.15
CA ASP A 314 13.82 18.16 2.36
C ASP A 314 12.33 18.46 2.07
N PRO A 315 11.80 19.63 2.46
CA PRO A 315 10.41 19.96 2.16
C PRO A 315 10.20 20.43 0.71
N ASP A 316 11.25 20.80 -0.01
CA ASP A 316 11.16 21.36 -1.36
C ASP A 316 10.68 20.31 -2.37
N PRO A 317 9.49 20.47 -2.98
CA PRO A 317 8.94 19.53 -3.95
C PRO A 317 9.81 19.33 -5.20
N ALA A 318 10.76 20.23 -5.48
CA ALA A 318 11.67 20.10 -6.61
C ALA A 318 12.79 19.07 -6.38
N VAL A 319 13.08 18.72 -5.13
CA VAL A 319 14.23 17.86 -4.77
C VAL A 319 13.89 16.75 -3.80
N ARG A 320 12.79 16.86 -3.04
CA ARG A 320 12.36 15.82 -2.11
C ARG A 320 12.04 14.52 -2.84
N GLN A 321 12.27 13.40 -2.17
CA GLN A 321 12.16 12.10 -2.83
C GLN A 321 10.69 11.79 -3.14
N GLN A 322 10.45 10.88 -4.08
CA GLN A 322 9.13 10.36 -4.40
C GLN A 322 9.21 8.84 -4.47
N CYS A 323 8.18 8.15 -4.00
CA CYS A 323 8.04 6.73 -4.31
C CYS A 323 7.52 6.60 -5.74
N GLN A 324 8.17 5.77 -6.56
CA GLN A 324 7.76 5.54 -7.94
C GLN A 324 7.55 4.05 -8.22
N TRP A 325 6.48 3.75 -8.96
CA TRP A 325 6.20 2.42 -9.48
C TRP A 325 6.18 2.46 -11.00
N THR A 326 6.90 1.53 -11.64
CA THR A 326 6.94 1.39 -13.09
C THR A 326 6.40 0.03 -13.49
N MET A 327 5.41 0.00 -14.39
CA MET A 327 4.84 -1.22 -14.97
C MET A 327 5.04 -1.19 -16.47
N PHE A 328 5.78 -2.17 -17.01
CA PHE A 328 6.05 -2.25 -18.45
C PHE A 328 4.87 -2.86 -19.19
N LYS A 329 4.60 -2.35 -20.39
CA LYS A 329 3.57 -2.86 -21.31
C LYS A 329 3.95 -4.22 -21.90
N ASP A 330 5.24 -4.52 -21.94
CA ASP A 330 5.80 -5.85 -22.21
C ASP A 330 6.68 -6.27 -21.02
N PRO A 331 6.34 -7.33 -20.27
CA PRO A 331 7.06 -7.73 -19.08
C PRO A 331 8.44 -8.33 -19.41
N THR A 332 8.64 -8.76 -20.66
CA THR A 332 9.93 -9.31 -21.14
C THR A 332 10.89 -8.21 -21.57
N ALA A 333 10.40 -6.98 -21.79
CA ALA A 333 11.18 -5.83 -22.22
C ALA A 333 11.86 -5.07 -21.06
N VAL A 334 11.65 -5.48 -19.80
CA VAL A 334 12.25 -4.83 -18.62
C VAL A 334 13.79 -4.79 -18.76
N PRO A 335 14.44 -3.62 -18.63
CA PRO A 335 15.89 -3.49 -18.70
C PRO A 335 16.66 -4.35 -17.68
N GLU A 336 17.84 -4.85 -18.09
CA GLU A 336 18.69 -5.74 -17.28
C GLU A 336 19.13 -5.12 -15.93
N GLU A 337 19.24 -3.79 -15.86
CA GLU A 337 19.57 -3.09 -14.62
C GLU A 337 18.58 -3.35 -13.48
N PHE A 338 17.29 -3.55 -13.78
CA PHE A 338 16.27 -3.84 -12.77
C PHE A 338 16.37 -5.25 -12.21
N TYR A 339 17.02 -6.17 -12.91
CA TYR A 339 17.33 -7.51 -12.39
C TYR A 339 18.56 -7.46 -11.50
N ARG A 340 19.62 -6.80 -11.98
CA ARG A 340 20.90 -6.70 -11.25
C ARG A 340 20.76 -5.98 -9.91
N ARG A 341 19.90 -4.95 -9.82
CA ARG A 341 19.70 -4.20 -8.56
C ARG A 341 19.06 -5.04 -7.45
N VAL A 342 18.35 -6.12 -7.79
CA VAL A 342 17.86 -7.11 -6.81
C VAL A 342 18.73 -8.37 -6.81
N GLY A 343 19.92 -8.36 -7.42
CA GLY A 343 20.84 -9.50 -7.40
C GLY A 343 20.43 -10.69 -8.28
N ARG A 344 19.61 -10.45 -9.31
CA ARG A 344 19.20 -11.45 -10.30
C ARG A 344 19.82 -11.13 -11.67
N GLU A 345 19.82 -12.12 -12.55
CA GLU A 345 20.16 -11.97 -13.96
C GLU A 345 18.88 -12.02 -14.81
N LYS A 346 18.84 -11.26 -15.90
CA LYS A 346 17.71 -11.31 -16.82
C LYS A 346 17.74 -12.64 -17.59
N PRO A 347 16.69 -13.46 -17.55
CA PRO A 347 16.70 -14.75 -18.25
C PRO A 347 16.51 -14.56 -19.76
N ALA A 348 16.87 -15.59 -20.52
CA ALA A 348 16.65 -15.63 -21.98
C ALA A 348 15.22 -16.05 -22.34
N GLU A 349 14.54 -16.78 -21.45
CA GLU A 349 13.17 -17.25 -21.60
C GLU A 349 12.34 -16.82 -20.37
N PHE A 350 11.04 -16.57 -20.56
CA PHE A 350 10.13 -16.01 -19.56
C PHE A 350 8.90 -16.90 -19.39
N GLY A 351 8.16 -16.70 -18.29
CA GLY A 351 7.02 -17.51 -17.89
C GLY A 351 7.41 -18.59 -16.87
N SER A 352 6.43 -19.06 -16.09
CA SER A 352 6.68 -20.02 -15.01
C SER A 352 7.27 -21.35 -15.49
N ARG A 353 6.92 -21.79 -16.71
CA ARG A 353 7.46 -23.02 -17.30
C ARG A 353 8.94 -22.91 -17.57
N ALA A 354 9.39 -21.78 -18.11
CA ALA A 354 10.80 -21.51 -18.39
C ALA A 354 11.64 -21.40 -17.11
N GLN A 355 11.06 -20.87 -16.04
CA GLN A 355 11.74 -20.79 -14.73
C GLN A 355 11.66 -22.11 -13.93
N GLY A 356 11.02 -23.15 -14.45
CA GLY A 356 10.82 -24.41 -13.74
C GLY A 356 10.01 -24.26 -12.45
N ALA A 357 9.17 -23.23 -12.37
CA ALA A 357 8.38 -22.95 -11.18
C ALA A 357 7.23 -23.96 -11.04
N GLY A 358 7.14 -24.60 -9.87
CA GLY A 358 6.02 -25.48 -9.54
C GLY A 358 4.69 -24.72 -9.40
N GLU A 359 3.58 -25.46 -9.37
CA GLU A 359 2.27 -24.89 -9.09
C GLU A 359 2.24 -24.24 -7.69
N LEU A 360 1.56 -23.10 -7.60
CA LEU A 360 1.35 -22.43 -6.32
C LEU A 360 0.37 -23.23 -5.47
N PRO A 361 0.52 -23.21 -4.13
CA PRO A 361 -0.42 -23.87 -3.25
C PRO A 361 -1.82 -23.27 -3.41
N GLU A 362 -2.85 -24.11 -3.37
CA GLU A 362 -4.23 -23.66 -3.37
C GLU A 362 -4.52 -22.95 -2.03
N VAL A 363 -4.70 -21.63 -2.08
CA VAL A 363 -5.02 -20.84 -0.89
C VAL A 363 -6.54 -20.78 -0.74
N THR A 364 -7.09 -21.57 0.19
CA THR A 364 -8.52 -21.53 0.54
C THR A 364 -8.79 -20.40 1.52
N GLY A 365 -9.33 -19.27 1.04
CA GLY A 365 -9.68 -18.10 1.83
C GLY A 365 -8.83 -16.88 1.46
N MET A 366 -9.47 -15.72 1.28
CA MET A 366 -8.81 -14.50 0.85
C MET A 366 -8.06 -13.82 2.00
N PRO A 367 -6.73 -13.61 1.92
CA PRO A 367 -6.06 -12.64 2.77
C PRO A 367 -6.42 -11.24 2.24
N GLY A 368 -7.20 -10.47 3.00
CA GLY A 368 -7.49 -9.08 2.62
C GLY A 368 -8.65 -8.88 1.64
N ALA A 369 -9.53 -9.85 1.45
CA ALA A 369 -10.88 -9.53 1.00
C ALA A 369 -11.77 -9.45 2.23
N GLY A 370 -12.39 -8.30 2.43
CA GLY A 370 -13.46 -8.14 3.40
C GLY A 370 -14.57 -9.17 3.27
#